data_AF-A0A376KR64-F1
#
_entry.id   AF-A0A376KR64-F1
#
_cell.length_a   1.000
_cell.length_b   1.000
_cell.length_c   1.000
_cell.angle_alpha   90.00
_cell.angle_beta   90.00
_cell.angle_gamma   90.00
#
_symmetry.space_group_name_H-M   'P 1'
#
loop_
_entity.id
_entity.type
_entity.pdbx_description
1 polymer ?
#
loop_
_entity_poly.entity_id
_entity_poly.type
_entity_poly.pdbx_seq_one_letter_code
_entity_poly.pdbx_strand_id
1 'polypeptide(L)'
;MAAAHLHAMALAQLRGHTLPLRTDWLDAIAGSLIKEALNAPLPWSYRGVIHPDTDPILLTLIDTLAGDGFGKLAPSTPQPPLPKDVTCELERTAISLPAELTLNRFNPNGLAQSQVLHRLAILEIPGIVRQQGSTLTLAGNGEERWKLTRPLSQHAALIEAACFGATLQEAATP
;
A
#
# COMPACT_ATOMS: atom_id res chain seq x y z
N MET A 1 16.71 3.25 -26.57
CA MET A 1 15.53 2.38 -26.39
C MET A 1 15.64 1.04 -27.12
N ALA A 2 16.00 0.98 -28.41
CA ALA A 2 16.15 -0.30 -29.14
C ALA A 2 17.14 -1.28 -28.49
N ALA A 3 18.28 -0.78 -27.98
CA ALA A 3 19.29 -1.61 -27.31
C ALA A 3 18.77 -2.24 -25.99
N ALA A 4 18.09 -1.46 -25.15
CA ALA A 4 17.50 -1.96 -23.90
C ALA A 4 16.42 -3.02 -24.17
N HIS A 5 15.58 -2.80 -25.20
CA HIS A 5 14.54 -3.76 -25.56
C HIS A 5 15.12 -5.10 -26.06
N LEU A 6 16.10 -5.06 -26.97
CA LEU A 6 16.82 -6.25 -27.43
C LEU A 6 17.49 -6.99 -26.26
N HIS A 7 18.12 -6.26 -25.35
CA HIS A 7 18.78 -6.85 -24.19
C HIS A 7 17.77 -7.51 -23.25
N ALA A 8 16.61 -6.88 -22.99
CA ALA A 8 15.56 -7.46 -22.16
C ALA A 8 15.00 -8.75 -22.77
N MET A 9 14.79 -8.78 -24.09
CA MET A 9 14.36 -10.00 -24.79
C MET A 9 15.41 -11.12 -24.73
N ALA A 10 16.68 -10.78 -24.94
CA ALA A 10 17.77 -11.75 -24.85
C ALA A 10 17.89 -12.33 -23.43
N LEU A 11 17.79 -11.49 -22.39
CA LEU A 11 17.81 -11.94 -20.99
C LEU A 11 16.62 -12.85 -20.68
N ALA A 12 15.41 -12.48 -21.12
CA ALA A 12 14.22 -13.30 -20.97
C ALA A 12 14.40 -14.69 -21.60
N GLN A 13 14.94 -14.74 -22.82
CA GLN A 13 15.20 -15.99 -23.52
C GLN A 13 16.26 -16.84 -22.79
N LEU A 14 17.36 -16.23 -22.32
CA LEU A 14 18.40 -16.93 -21.56
C LEU A 14 17.88 -17.49 -20.22
N ARG A 15 16.91 -16.83 -19.61
CA ARG A 15 16.29 -17.24 -18.34
C ARG A 15 15.07 -18.16 -18.51
N GLY A 16 14.67 -18.45 -19.75
CA GLY A 16 13.53 -19.32 -20.07
C GLY A 16 12.16 -18.65 -19.85
N HIS A 17 12.10 -17.33 -19.82
CA HIS A 17 10.84 -16.59 -19.73
C HIS A 17 10.20 -16.46 -21.12
N THR A 18 8.88 -16.69 -21.22
CA THR A 18 8.12 -16.51 -22.47
C THR A 18 8.02 -15.04 -22.88
N LEU A 19 8.03 -14.14 -21.90
CA LEU A 19 8.06 -12.69 -22.07
C LEU A 19 9.03 -12.09 -21.03
N PRO A 20 9.70 -10.97 -21.33
CA PRO A 20 10.56 -10.30 -20.36
C PRO A 20 9.82 -9.96 -19.08
N LEU A 21 10.35 -10.44 -17.96
CA LEU A 21 9.87 -10.09 -16.62
C LEU A 21 10.45 -8.73 -16.21
N ARG A 22 9.95 -8.19 -15.10
CA ARG A 22 10.42 -6.90 -14.56
C ARG A 22 11.93 -6.88 -14.33
N THR A 23 12.50 -7.98 -13.84
CA THR A 23 13.95 -8.09 -13.61
C THR A 23 14.75 -8.06 -14.91
N ASP A 24 14.23 -8.65 -15.99
CA ASP A 24 14.89 -8.61 -17.31
C ASP A 24 14.93 -7.18 -17.86
N TRP A 25 13.85 -6.42 -17.67
CA TRP A 25 13.81 -5.00 -18.02
C TRP A 25 14.77 -4.17 -17.19
N LEU A 26 14.79 -4.37 -15.88
CA LEU A 26 15.67 -3.64 -14.97
C LEU A 26 17.15 -3.88 -15.30
N ASP A 27 17.55 -5.14 -15.50
CA ASP A 27 18.92 -5.51 -15.88
C ASP A 27 19.31 -4.97 -17.26
N ALA A 28 18.40 -5.06 -18.23
CA ALA A 28 18.65 -4.57 -19.58
C ALA A 28 18.82 -3.05 -19.63
N ILE A 29 17.99 -2.32 -18.89
CA ILE A 29 18.08 -0.87 -18.81
C ILE A 29 19.35 -0.47 -18.06
N ALA A 30 19.64 -1.07 -16.89
CA ALA A 30 20.86 -0.81 -16.15
C ALA A 30 22.11 -1.05 -17.00
N GLY A 31 22.21 -2.20 -17.68
CA GLY A 31 23.36 -2.52 -18.54
C GLY A 31 23.45 -1.71 -19.83
N SER A 32 22.39 -1.00 -20.25
CA SER A 32 22.40 -0.16 -21.45
C SER A 32 22.60 1.34 -21.17
N LEU A 33 22.17 1.80 -20.00
CA LEU A 33 22.26 3.21 -19.60
C LEU A 33 23.48 3.50 -18.72
N ILE A 34 23.88 2.57 -17.86
CA ILE A 34 24.97 2.76 -16.92
C ILE A 34 26.27 2.29 -17.58
N LYS A 35 27.15 3.24 -17.87
CA LYS A 35 28.46 2.97 -18.49
C LYS A 35 29.61 3.01 -17.50
N GLU A 36 29.34 3.46 -16.28
CA GLU A 36 30.31 3.65 -15.21
C GLU A 36 30.21 2.50 -14.20
N ALA A 37 31.27 2.31 -13.40
CA ALA A 37 31.26 1.30 -12.36
C ALA A 37 30.26 1.67 -11.26
N LEU A 38 29.44 0.71 -10.84
CA LEU A 38 28.51 0.89 -9.73
C LEU A 38 29.28 0.85 -8.40
N ASN A 39 29.00 1.83 -7.54
CA ASN A 39 29.56 1.89 -6.18
C ASN A 39 28.80 0.99 -5.19
N ALA A 40 27.65 0.45 -5.60
CA ALA A 40 26.80 -0.44 -4.81
C ALA A 40 26.20 -1.54 -5.69
N PRO A 41 25.84 -2.70 -5.13
CA PRO A 41 25.13 -3.75 -5.88
C PRO A 41 23.77 -3.25 -6.36
N LEU A 42 23.28 -3.80 -7.48
CA LEU A 42 21.95 -3.52 -8.01
C LEU A 42 20.88 -3.76 -6.92
N PRO A 43 19.95 -2.82 -6.66
CA PRO A 43 19.04 -2.92 -5.52
C PRO A 43 18.11 -4.14 -5.54
N TRP A 44 17.80 -4.67 -6.73
CA TRP A 44 16.94 -5.85 -6.90
C TRP A 44 17.72 -7.18 -6.87
N SER A 45 19.04 -7.15 -6.65
CA SER A 45 19.88 -8.36 -6.57
C SER A 45 20.02 -8.95 -5.16
N TYR A 46 19.54 -8.24 -4.14
CA TYR A 46 19.57 -8.68 -2.74
C TYR A 46 18.26 -8.35 -2.01
N ARG A 47 18.08 -8.90 -0.81
CA ARG A 47 17.00 -8.49 0.11
C ARG A 47 17.55 -7.55 1.17
N GLY A 48 16.84 -6.44 1.43
CA GLY A 48 17.19 -5.52 2.51
C GLY A 48 16.93 -4.06 2.14
N VAL A 49 17.44 -3.18 2.99
CA VAL A 49 17.41 -1.73 2.75
C VAL A 49 18.34 -1.39 1.59
N ILE A 50 17.91 -0.47 0.73
CA ILE A 50 18.72 -0.03 -0.40
C ILE A 50 19.98 0.66 0.12
N HIS A 51 21.14 0.26 -0.42
CA HIS A 51 22.43 0.82 -0.05
C HIS A 51 22.46 2.34 -0.29
N PRO A 52 22.99 3.16 0.64
CA PRO A 52 23.01 4.62 0.50
C PRO A 52 23.77 5.10 -0.74
N ASP A 53 24.80 4.35 -1.16
CA ASP A 53 25.61 4.66 -2.36
C ASP A 53 24.99 4.15 -3.69
N THR A 54 23.71 3.77 -3.67
CA THR A 54 22.99 3.39 -4.90
C THR A 54 22.80 4.61 -5.79
N ASP A 55 23.12 4.47 -7.08
CA ASP A 55 22.95 5.54 -8.06
C ASP A 55 21.47 6.01 -8.13
N PRO A 56 21.20 7.33 -8.03
CA PRO A 56 19.85 7.88 -8.15
C PRO A 56 19.08 7.47 -9.42
N ILE A 57 19.78 7.19 -10.53
CA ILE A 57 19.14 6.72 -11.76
C ILE A 57 18.49 5.35 -11.56
N LEU A 58 19.11 4.47 -10.78
CA LEU A 58 18.59 3.13 -10.46
C LEU A 58 17.34 3.24 -9.59
N LEU A 59 17.33 4.15 -8.62
CA LEU A 59 16.15 4.42 -7.79
C LEU A 59 14.97 4.89 -8.64
N THR A 60 15.22 5.82 -9.56
CA THR A 60 14.20 6.34 -10.48
C THR A 60 13.67 5.24 -11.40
N LEU A 61 14.54 4.36 -11.91
CA LEU A 61 14.14 3.22 -12.74
C LEU A 61 13.27 2.22 -11.97
N ILE A 62 13.61 1.93 -10.71
CA ILE A 62 12.82 1.03 -9.87
C ILE A 62 11.45 1.60 -9.62
N ASP A 63 11.37 2.89 -9.25
CA ASP A 63 10.13 3.58 -8.93
C ASP A 63 9.21 3.66 -10.16
N THR A 64 9.74 4.12 -11.31
CA THR A 64 8.99 4.20 -12.57
C THR A 64 8.48 2.85 -13.07
N LEU A 65 9.28 1.78 -12.94
CA LEU A 65 8.86 0.42 -13.32
C LEU A 65 8.01 -0.27 -12.25
N ALA A 66 7.96 0.24 -11.01
CA ALA A 66 7.03 -0.27 -10.01
C ALA A 66 5.60 0.08 -10.39
N GLY A 67 5.39 1.33 -10.80
CA GLY A 67 4.07 1.91 -10.92
C GLY A 67 3.30 1.87 -9.61
N ASP A 68 2.03 2.23 -9.67
CA ASP A 68 1.16 2.35 -8.50
C ASP A 68 0.19 1.16 -8.33
N GLY A 69 0.41 0.10 -9.11
CA GLY A 69 -0.47 -1.07 -9.13
C GLY A 69 -0.31 -1.93 -7.88
N PHE A 70 -1.43 -2.32 -7.27
CA PHE A 70 -1.45 -3.31 -6.20
C PHE A 70 -1.97 -4.65 -6.72
N GLY A 71 -1.17 -5.70 -6.60
CA GLY A 71 -1.56 -7.05 -7.00
C GLY A 71 -2.65 -7.64 -6.10
N LYS A 72 -3.34 -8.68 -6.59
CA LYS A 72 -4.22 -9.51 -5.76
C LYS A 72 -3.51 -10.80 -5.41
N LEU A 73 -3.54 -11.16 -4.13
CA LEU A 73 -3.06 -12.47 -3.68
C LEU A 73 -4.01 -13.57 -4.22
N ALA A 74 -3.46 -14.77 -4.40
CA ALA A 74 -4.28 -15.92 -4.73
C ALA A 74 -5.29 -16.18 -3.60
N PRO A 75 -6.52 -16.66 -3.89
CA PRO A 75 -7.53 -16.91 -2.85
C PRO A 75 -7.08 -17.88 -1.76
N SER A 76 -6.16 -18.80 -2.10
CA SER A 76 -5.59 -19.79 -1.18
C SER A 76 -4.42 -19.28 -0.33
N THR A 77 -3.92 -18.05 -0.58
CA THR A 77 -2.84 -17.48 0.23
C THR A 77 -3.34 -17.23 1.65
N PRO A 78 -2.73 -17.85 2.68
CA PRO A 78 -3.05 -17.56 4.07
C PRO A 78 -2.79 -16.07 4.33
N GLN A 79 -3.80 -15.38 4.85
CA GLN A 79 -3.70 -13.99 5.24
C GLN A 79 -4.06 -13.87 6.71
N PRO A 80 -3.47 -12.91 7.44
CA PRO A 80 -3.89 -12.62 8.80
C PRO A 80 -5.39 -12.27 8.84
N PRO A 81 -6.05 -12.49 9.98
CA PRO A 81 -7.49 -12.29 10.11
C PRO A 81 -7.90 -10.82 9.98
N LEU A 82 -7.10 -9.87 10.51
CA LEU A 82 -7.48 -8.46 10.59
C LEU A 82 -7.76 -7.80 9.22
N PRO A 83 -6.93 -7.93 8.16
CA PRO A 83 -7.27 -7.38 6.85
C PRO A 83 -8.60 -7.88 6.28
N LYS A 84 -8.96 -9.15 6.56
CA LYS A 84 -10.25 -9.70 6.13
C LYS A 84 -11.39 -9.08 6.92
N ASP A 85 -11.25 -9.00 8.25
CA ASP A 85 -12.25 -8.39 9.13
C ASP A 85 -12.51 -6.92 8.78
N VAL A 86 -11.45 -6.13 8.54
CA VAL A 86 -11.56 -4.73 8.11
C VAL A 86 -12.31 -4.62 6.78
N THR A 87 -12.05 -5.52 5.82
CA THR A 87 -12.77 -5.53 4.55
C THR A 87 -14.26 -5.80 4.78
N CYS A 88 -14.60 -6.77 5.62
CA CYS A 88 -15.99 -7.07 5.99
C CYS A 88 -16.66 -5.90 6.71
N GLU A 89 -15.97 -5.20 7.62
CA GLU A 89 -16.51 -4.04 8.34
C GLU A 89 -16.75 -2.83 7.43
N LEU A 90 -15.85 -2.59 6.46
CA LEU A 90 -16.05 -1.55 5.45
C LEU A 90 -17.24 -1.88 4.54
N GLU A 91 -17.38 -3.13 4.10
CA GLU A 91 -18.54 -3.59 3.32
C GLU A 91 -19.85 -3.48 4.10
N ARG A 92 -19.85 -3.93 5.38
CA ARG A 92 -21.01 -3.85 6.29
C ARG A 92 -21.49 -2.42 6.49
N THR A 93 -20.57 -1.47 6.53
CA THR A 93 -20.86 -0.03 6.72
C THR A 93 -20.97 0.74 5.40
N ALA A 94 -20.91 0.05 4.26
CA ALA A 94 -20.95 0.62 2.92
C ALA A 94 -19.91 1.74 2.68
N ILE A 95 -18.74 1.63 3.30
CA ILE A 95 -17.62 2.56 3.12
C ILE A 95 -16.79 2.10 1.92
N SER A 96 -16.65 2.97 0.92
CA SER A 96 -15.78 2.74 -0.23
C SER A 96 -14.52 3.61 -0.15
N LEU A 97 -13.39 3.06 -0.62
CA LEU A 97 -12.09 3.75 -0.68
C LEU A 97 -11.62 3.86 -2.15
N PRO A 98 -11.17 5.02 -2.63
CA PRO A 98 -11.07 6.32 -1.95
C PRO A 98 -12.40 7.10 -1.94
N ALA A 99 -12.64 7.91 -0.90
CA ALA A 99 -13.83 8.75 -0.78
C ALA A 99 -13.64 9.90 0.22
N GLU A 100 -14.43 10.96 0.09
CA GLU A 100 -14.64 11.95 1.16
C GLU A 100 -16.04 11.73 1.75
N LEU A 101 -16.11 11.48 3.06
CA LEU A 101 -17.36 11.16 3.76
C LEU A 101 -17.69 12.25 4.78
N THR A 102 -18.95 12.68 4.79
CA THR A 102 -19.53 13.46 5.89
C THR A 102 -20.52 12.59 6.63
N LEU A 103 -20.22 12.29 7.88
CA LEU A 103 -20.99 11.38 8.73
C LEU A 103 -21.78 12.16 9.77
N ASN A 104 -22.98 11.69 10.09
CA ASN A 104 -23.77 12.21 11.20
C ASN A 104 -23.88 11.15 12.29
N ARG A 105 -23.26 11.40 13.45
CA ARG A 105 -23.21 10.47 14.59
C ARG A 105 -24.55 10.25 15.29
N PHE A 106 -25.55 11.10 15.04
CA PHE A 106 -26.90 10.93 15.58
C PHE A 106 -27.71 9.88 14.79
N ASN A 107 -27.30 9.56 13.56
CA ASN A 107 -27.87 8.46 12.80
C ASN A 107 -27.15 7.15 13.19
N PRO A 108 -27.85 6.04 13.48
CA PRO A 108 -27.21 4.75 13.76
C PRO A 108 -26.24 4.28 12.67
N ASN A 109 -26.53 4.54 11.39
CA ASN A 109 -25.60 4.19 10.30
C ASN A 109 -24.34 5.06 10.32
N GLY A 110 -24.50 6.37 10.53
CA GLY A 110 -23.37 7.30 10.63
C GLY A 110 -22.52 7.06 11.87
N LEU A 111 -23.12 6.61 12.97
CA LEU A 111 -22.41 6.17 14.17
C LEU A 111 -21.57 4.92 13.89
N ALA A 112 -22.13 3.91 13.21
CA ALA A 112 -21.41 2.68 12.85
C ALA A 112 -20.22 2.97 11.93
N GLN A 113 -20.43 3.82 10.91
CA GLN A 113 -19.36 4.28 10.02
C GLN A 113 -18.26 5.04 10.79
N SER A 114 -18.67 5.95 11.68
CA SER A 114 -17.75 6.73 12.52
C SER A 114 -16.90 5.81 13.41
N GLN A 115 -17.50 4.80 14.06
CA GLN A 115 -16.79 3.84 14.89
C GLN A 115 -15.72 3.06 14.12
N VAL A 116 -16.04 2.57 12.92
CA VAL A 116 -15.08 1.86 12.06
C VAL A 116 -13.91 2.76 11.69
N LEU A 117 -14.18 4.00 11.26
CA LEU A 117 -13.13 4.95 10.87
C LEU A 117 -12.26 5.38 12.06
N HIS A 118 -12.83 5.58 13.24
CA HIS A 118 -12.07 5.88 14.46
C HIS A 118 -11.17 4.71 14.87
N ARG A 119 -11.65 3.46 14.79
CA ARG A 119 -10.82 2.28 15.08
C ARG A 119 -9.64 2.16 14.12
N LEU A 120 -9.86 2.40 12.83
CA LEU A 120 -8.79 2.44 11.83
C LEU A 120 -7.80 3.59 12.08
N ALA A 121 -8.27 4.74 12.58
CA ALA A 121 -7.42 5.86 12.95
C ALA A 121 -6.60 5.58 14.22
N ILE A 122 -7.15 4.87 15.21
CA ILE A 122 -6.44 4.44 16.43
C ILE A 122 -5.29 3.50 16.08
N LEU A 123 -5.52 2.58 15.14
CA LEU A 123 -4.51 1.66 14.60
C LEU A 123 -3.49 2.35 13.67
N GLU A 124 -3.56 3.67 13.53
CA GLU A 124 -2.68 4.48 12.67
C GLU A 124 -2.65 4.00 11.21
N ILE A 125 -3.76 3.45 10.71
CA ILE A 125 -3.83 2.90 9.35
C ILE A 125 -3.71 4.04 8.32
N PRO A 126 -2.69 4.00 7.43
CA PRO A 126 -2.48 5.05 6.44
C PRO A 126 -3.68 5.25 5.52
N GLY A 127 -3.98 6.52 5.23
CA GLY A 127 -5.05 6.91 4.30
C GLY A 127 -6.42 7.13 4.94
N ILE A 128 -6.55 6.98 6.25
CA ILE A 128 -7.79 7.30 6.98
C ILE A 128 -7.56 8.58 7.77
N VAL A 129 -7.98 9.72 7.23
CA VAL A 129 -7.72 11.03 7.83
C VAL A 129 -9.01 11.74 8.16
N ARG A 130 -9.13 12.19 9.41
CA ARG A 130 -10.24 13.01 9.86
C ARG A 130 -9.97 14.48 9.59
N GLN A 131 -10.82 15.13 8.81
CA GLN A 131 -10.69 16.55 8.46
C GLN A 131 -11.40 17.47 9.45
N GLN A 132 -12.57 17.10 9.96
CA GLN A 132 -13.36 17.96 10.87
C GLN A 132 -14.16 17.16 11.91
N GLY A 133 -14.40 17.83 13.06
CA GLY A 133 -15.33 17.40 14.11
C GLY A 133 -14.71 17.21 15.50
N SER A 134 -13.98 18.13 16.13
CA SER A 134 -13.31 17.89 17.43
C SER A 134 -14.00 16.91 18.42
N THR A 135 -13.27 15.90 18.91
CA THR A 135 -13.71 14.99 20.01
C THR A 135 -14.03 15.77 21.30
N LEU A 136 -13.54 17.01 21.41
CA LEU A 136 -13.57 17.83 22.62
C LEU A 136 -14.63 18.93 22.64
N THR A 137 -15.41 19.12 21.57
CA THR A 137 -16.51 20.10 21.59
C THR A 137 -17.83 19.39 21.88
N LEU A 138 -18.25 19.44 23.15
CA LEU A 138 -19.54 18.95 23.65
C LEU A 138 -20.76 19.66 23.00
N ALA A 139 -20.52 20.69 22.19
CA ALA A 139 -21.51 21.51 21.49
C ALA A 139 -21.35 21.44 19.95
N GLY A 140 -21.06 20.25 19.41
CA GLY A 140 -20.99 20.01 17.96
C GLY A 140 -22.30 19.49 17.39
N ASN A 141 -22.57 19.76 16.11
CA ASN A 141 -23.70 19.25 15.34
C ASN A 141 -23.63 17.72 15.03
N GLY A 142 -22.73 16.98 15.69
CA GLY A 142 -22.54 15.54 15.48
C GLY A 142 -21.94 15.17 14.11
N GLU A 143 -21.55 16.16 13.30
CA GLU A 143 -20.95 15.93 11.99
C GLU A 143 -19.45 15.64 12.07
N GLU A 144 -19.01 14.65 11.30
CA GLU A 144 -17.59 14.34 11.10
C GLU A 144 -17.27 14.34 9.61
N ARG A 145 -16.13 14.92 9.23
CA ARG A 145 -15.64 14.84 7.86
C ARG A 145 -14.37 14.00 7.80
N TRP A 146 -14.35 13.06 6.87
CA TRP A 146 -13.28 12.10 6.69
C TRP A 146 -12.81 12.13 5.24
N LYS A 147 -11.48 12.14 5.07
CA LYS A 147 -10.82 11.94 3.79
C LYS A 147 -10.18 10.56 3.81
N LEU A 148 -10.65 9.72 2.90
CA LEU A 148 -10.23 8.34 2.79
C LEU A 148 -9.47 8.12 1.49
N THR A 149 -8.26 7.60 1.60
CA THR A 149 -7.39 7.24 0.48
C THR A 149 -6.94 5.78 0.61
N ARG A 150 -6.36 5.24 -0.46
CA ARG A 150 -5.88 3.86 -0.51
C ARG A 150 -4.38 3.81 -0.85
N PRO A 151 -3.50 4.28 0.05
CA PRO A 151 -2.05 4.22 -0.18
C PRO A 151 -1.57 2.76 -0.18
N LEU A 152 -0.49 2.48 -0.90
CA LEU A 152 0.09 1.13 -0.98
C LEU A 152 0.52 0.57 0.38
N SER A 153 0.95 1.45 1.30
CA SER A 153 1.33 1.09 2.67
C SER A 153 0.16 0.65 3.56
N GLN A 154 -1.09 0.92 3.16
CA GLN A 154 -2.27 0.62 3.99
C GLN A 154 -2.39 -0.88 4.29
N HIS A 155 -2.17 -1.74 3.30
CA HIS A 155 -2.28 -3.19 3.50
C HIS A 155 -1.16 -3.72 4.41
N ALA A 156 0.06 -3.20 4.27
CA ALA A 156 1.17 -3.56 5.15
C ALA A 156 0.87 -3.15 6.61
N ALA A 157 0.37 -1.93 6.83
CA ALA A 157 -0.01 -1.47 8.15
C ALA A 157 -1.11 -2.34 8.79
N LEU A 158 -2.09 -2.82 8.00
CA LEU A 158 -3.11 -3.76 8.49
C LEU A 158 -2.54 -5.14 8.86
N ILE A 159 -1.51 -5.61 8.15
CA ILE A 159 -0.81 -6.85 8.50
C ILE A 159 -0.06 -6.67 9.82
N GLU A 160 0.65 -5.55 9.99
CA GLU A 160 1.36 -5.27 11.24
C GLU A 160 0.39 -5.10 12.41
N ALA A 161 -0.71 -4.36 12.21
CA ALA A 161 -1.74 -4.16 13.23
C ALA A 161 -2.45 -5.46 13.66
N ALA A 162 -2.37 -6.53 12.85
CA ALA A 162 -2.93 -7.83 13.21
C ALA A 162 -2.26 -8.45 14.45
N CYS A 163 -1.10 -7.94 14.89
CA CYS A 163 -0.51 -8.34 16.17
C CYS A 163 -1.35 -7.94 17.40
N PHE A 164 -2.20 -6.92 17.27
CA PHE A 164 -3.04 -6.41 18.37
C PHE A 164 -4.40 -7.12 18.49
N GLY A 165 -4.84 -7.86 17.46
CA GLY A 165 -6.12 -8.56 17.51
C GLY A 165 -6.54 -9.15 16.17
N ALA A 166 -7.47 -10.10 16.20
CA ALA A 166 -8.00 -10.73 14.99
C ALA A 166 -9.12 -9.90 14.34
N THR A 167 -9.80 -9.07 15.13
CA THR A 167 -10.88 -8.18 14.69
C THR A 167 -10.51 -6.71 14.86
N LEU A 168 -11.13 -5.84 14.07
CA LEU A 168 -10.94 -4.39 14.14
C LEU A 168 -11.32 -3.84 15.52
N GLN A 169 -12.31 -4.44 16.18
CA GLN A 169 -12.68 -4.07 17.53
C GLN A 169 -11.57 -4.41 18.53
N GLU A 170 -11.10 -5.64 18.54
CA GLU A 170 -10.03 -6.09 19.46
C GLU A 170 -8.75 -5.29 19.23
N ALA A 171 -8.32 -5.17 17.98
CA ALA A 171 -7.06 -4.51 17.64
C ALA A 171 -7.04 -3.02 18.01
N ALA A 172 -8.20 -2.34 17.98
CA ALA A 172 -8.32 -0.93 18.35
C ALA A 172 -8.65 -0.71 19.84
N THR A 173 -8.67 -1.77 20.66
CA THR A 173 -8.84 -1.65 22.11
C THR A 173 -7.46 -1.53 22.76
N PRO A 174 -7.18 -0.47 23.55
CA PRO A 174 -5.89 -0.29 24.22
C PRO A 174 -5.66 -1.29 25.37
#